data_AF-A0AAV7IHR7-F1
#
_entry.id   AF-A0AAV7IHR7-F1
#
_cell.length_a   1.000
_cell.length_b   1.000
_cell.length_c   1.000
_cell.angle_alpha   90.00
_cell.angle_beta   90.00
_cell.angle_gamma   90.00
#
_symmetry.space_group_name_H-M   'P 1'
#
loop_
_entity.id
_entity.type
_entity.pdbx_description
1 polymer ?
#
loop_
_entity_poly.entity_id
_entity_poly.type
_entity_poly.pdbx_seq_one_letter_code
_entity_poly.pdbx_strand_id
1 'polypeptide(L)'
;MPLIGGTCEKDDDCPIANTYCYEVCKCRVGLEPAEDNTYCKVNTTRIGDSCKGDDCNSIGNAICKEVKESALFSSLKEEENTRFKCKCKPDHYQLGNTCAKFAKGLADKCEDRIGCARIHGSRCDKVSKTCQCLEKYFYQVEDVCFKKAKGLGNQCKNDNGCTKIENAECLDYTCHCKEKFYNWKGVCYKYADGNGKVTLKCRAQHNGSLQLGRHEFPLYNKCNFDHDGEVLGYDSFEVLVDNSL
;
A
#
# COMPACT_ATOMS: atom_id res chain seq x y z
N MET A 1 -19.52 -30.28 -45.61
CA MET A 1 -18.95 -28.91 -45.56
C MET A 1 -17.59 -29.04 -44.87
N PRO A 2 -16.49 -28.64 -45.50
CA PRO A 2 -15.17 -28.87 -44.93
C PRO A 2 -14.97 -28.03 -43.66
N LEU A 3 -14.41 -28.67 -42.64
CA LEU A 3 -13.87 -27.99 -41.45
C LEU A 3 -12.53 -27.32 -41.81
N ILE A 4 -11.97 -26.52 -40.90
CA ILE A 4 -10.60 -26.03 -41.08
C ILE A 4 -9.65 -27.23 -41.22
N GLY A 5 -8.78 -27.21 -42.23
CA GLY A 5 -7.94 -28.34 -42.63
C GLY A 5 -8.56 -29.31 -43.65
N GLY A 6 -9.85 -29.15 -44.00
CA GLY A 6 -10.47 -29.89 -45.11
C GLY A 6 -10.00 -29.38 -46.47
N THR A 7 -9.96 -30.25 -47.48
CA THR A 7 -9.55 -29.92 -48.86
C THR A 7 -10.50 -28.93 -49.54
N CYS A 8 -9.96 -28.03 -50.35
CA CYS A 8 -10.72 -27.02 -51.08
C CYS A 8 -10.04 -26.70 -52.43
N GLU A 9 -10.81 -26.17 -53.39
CA GLU A 9 -10.30 -25.68 -54.67
C GLU A 9 -10.41 -24.16 -54.80
N LYS A 10 -11.36 -23.55 -54.09
CA LYS A 10 -11.59 -22.09 -54.05
C LYS A 10 -12.09 -21.64 -52.68
N ASP A 11 -12.01 -20.34 -52.41
CA ASP A 11 -12.40 -19.73 -51.12
C ASP A 11 -13.86 -20.04 -50.72
N ASP A 12 -14.78 -20.11 -51.67
CA ASP A 12 -16.20 -20.43 -51.42
C ASP A 12 -16.42 -21.84 -50.83
N ASP A 13 -15.46 -22.74 -51.01
CA ASP A 13 -15.54 -24.09 -50.45
C ASP A 13 -15.31 -24.09 -48.94
N CYS A 14 -14.82 -22.97 -48.37
CA CYS A 14 -14.52 -22.78 -46.95
C CYS A 14 -15.58 -21.89 -46.28
N PRO A 15 -16.74 -22.44 -45.87
CA PRO A 15 -17.87 -21.65 -45.36
C PRO A 15 -17.64 -21.05 -43.96
N ILE A 16 -16.53 -21.39 -43.31
CA ILE A 16 -16.19 -20.91 -41.98
C ILE A 16 -15.66 -19.48 -42.09
N ALA A 17 -16.21 -18.57 -41.29
CA ALA A 17 -15.81 -17.17 -41.30
C ALA A 17 -14.30 -17.00 -41.06
N ASN A 18 -13.70 -16.04 -41.78
CA ASN A 18 -12.26 -15.74 -41.74
C ASN A 18 -11.33 -16.89 -42.17
N THR A 19 -11.83 -17.80 -43.01
CA THR A 19 -10.98 -18.76 -43.72
C THR A 19 -10.69 -18.33 -45.17
N TYR A 20 -9.71 -18.98 -45.79
CA TYR A 20 -9.41 -18.92 -47.22
C TYR A 20 -8.90 -20.29 -47.68
N CYS A 21 -8.95 -20.54 -48.99
CA CYS A 21 -8.50 -21.79 -49.57
C CYS A 21 -7.03 -21.71 -50.04
N TYR A 22 -6.21 -22.66 -49.58
CA TYR A 22 -4.87 -22.92 -50.11
C TYR A 22 -4.58 -24.42 -50.01
N GLU A 23 -5.14 -25.18 -50.94
CA GLU A 23 -5.24 -26.67 -50.98
C GLU A 23 -6.14 -27.25 -49.88
N VAL A 24 -6.13 -26.64 -48.70
CA VAL A 24 -7.03 -26.88 -47.57
C VAL A 24 -7.55 -25.55 -47.03
N CYS A 25 -8.70 -25.57 -46.36
CA CYS A 25 -9.25 -24.40 -45.68
C CYS A 25 -8.34 -23.98 -44.53
N LYS A 26 -7.82 -22.76 -44.56
CA LYS A 26 -6.91 -22.18 -43.55
C LYS A 26 -7.49 -20.89 -42.98
N CYS A 27 -7.12 -20.57 -41.74
CA CYS A 27 -7.44 -19.29 -41.14
C CYS A 27 -6.63 -18.14 -41.78
N ARG A 28 -7.27 -16.98 -41.98
CA ARG A 28 -6.59 -15.77 -42.45
C ARG A 28 -5.48 -15.34 -41.49
N VAL A 29 -4.52 -14.57 -42.00
CA VAL A 29 -3.33 -14.12 -41.25
C VAL A 29 -3.73 -13.48 -39.92
N GLY A 30 -3.06 -13.91 -38.83
CA GLY A 30 -3.33 -13.44 -37.46
C GLY A 30 -4.42 -14.21 -36.71
N LEU A 31 -5.00 -15.24 -37.34
CA LEU A 31 -5.99 -16.11 -36.73
C LEU A 31 -5.48 -17.56 -36.70
N GLU A 32 -5.88 -18.30 -35.68
CA GLU A 32 -5.55 -19.71 -35.49
C GLU A 32 -6.82 -20.57 -35.49
N PRO A 33 -6.77 -21.84 -35.93
CA PRO A 33 -7.91 -22.74 -35.79
C PRO A 33 -8.24 -22.95 -34.29
N ALA A 34 -9.53 -22.98 -33.97
CA ALA A 34 -10.02 -23.51 -32.70
C ALA A 34 -9.66 -25.00 -32.55
N GLU A 35 -9.66 -25.53 -31.32
CA GLU A 35 -9.26 -26.93 -31.06
C GLU A 35 -10.12 -27.96 -31.81
N ASP A 36 -11.37 -27.62 -32.09
CA ASP A 36 -12.32 -28.45 -32.84
C ASP A 36 -12.34 -28.16 -34.35
N ASN A 37 -11.49 -27.23 -34.82
CA ASN A 37 -11.44 -26.76 -36.21
C ASN A 37 -12.76 -26.17 -36.76
N THR A 38 -13.66 -25.69 -35.89
CA THR A 38 -14.97 -25.16 -36.32
C THR A 38 -14.98 -23.66 -36.57
N TYR A 39 -14.00 -22.91 -36.05
CA TYR A 39 -13.85 -21.47 -36.29
C TYR A 39 -12.38 -21.02 -36.19
N CYS A 40 -12.08 -19.85 -36.77
CA CYS A 40 -10.79 -19.19 -36.63
C CYS A 40 -10.83 -18.19 -35.47
N LYS A 41 -9.97 -18.40 -34.47
CA LYS A 41 -9.87 -17.58 -33.27
C LYS A 41 -8.76 -16.54 -33.41
N VAL A 42 -8.96 -15.37 -32.81
CA VAL A 42 -7.94 -14.30 -32.81
C VAL A 42 -6.88 -14.69 -31.80
N ASN A 43 -5.62 -14.78 -32.23
CA ASN A 43 -4.52 -14.95 -31.28
C ASN A 43 -4.27 -13.61 -30.59
N THR A 44 -5.05 -13.31 -29.56
CA THR A 44 -4.87 -12.08 -28.77
C THR A 44 -3.54 -12.16 -28.04
N THR A 45 -2.72 -11.12 -28.15
CA THR A 45 -1.37 -11.15 -27.55
C THR A 45 -1.25 -10.18 -26.39
N ARG A 46 -2.28 -9.38 -26.11
CA ARG A 46 -2.23 -8.30 -25.12
C ARG A 46 -3.49 -8.23 -24.27
N ILE A 47 -3.27 -7.85 -23.02
CA ILE A 47 -4.37 -7.49 -22.11
C ILE A 47 -5.05 -6.23 -22.64
N GLY A 48 -6.38 -6.24 -22.68
CA GLY A 48 -7.20 -5.18 -23.25
C GLY A 48 -7.65 -5.40 -24.70
N ASP A 49 -7.05 -6.36 -25.42
CA ASP A 49 -7.50 -6.75 -26.76
C ASP A 49 -8.93 -7.32 -26.70
N SER A 50 -9.72 -7.05 -27.75
CA SER A 50 -11.04 -7.68 -27.92
C SER A 50 -10.90 -9.19 -28.05
N CYS A 51 -11.83 -9.94 -27.47
CA CYS A 51 -11.73 -11.39 -27.41
C CYS A 51 -13.10 -12.07 -27.49
N LYS A 52 -13.10 -13.35 -27.85
CA LYS A 52 -14.22 -14.29 -27.70
C LYS A 52 -13.73 -15.60 -27.10
N GLY A 53 -14.57 -16.24 -26.29
CA GLY A 53 -14.27 -17.55 -25.73
C GLY A 53 -12.90 -17.61 -25.03
N ASP A 54 -11.99 -18.37 -25.63
CA ASP A 54 -10.68 -18.74 -25.09
C ASP A 54 -9.49 -17.97 -25.71
N ASP A 55 -9.75 -16.93 -26.52
CA ASP A 55 -8.74 -16.14 -27.24
C ASP A 55 -7.57 -15.66 -26.35
N CYS A 56 -7.82 -15.41 -25.06
CA CYS A 56 -6.84 -14.86 -24.12
C CYS A 56 -5.89 -15.91 -23.51
N ASN A 57 -6.01 -17.19 -23.88
CA ASN A 57 -5.24 -18.28 -23.27
C ASN A 57 -3.72 -18.13 -23.47
N SER A 58 -3.29 -17.54 -24.59
CA SER A 58 -1.88 -17.30 -24.93
C SER A 58 -1.19 -16.29 -23.99
N ILE A 59 -1.94 -15.41 -23.31
CA ILE A 59 -1.40 -14.39 -22.41
C ILE A 59 -1.00 -14.98 -21.04
N GLY A 60 -1.52 -16.17 -20.69
CA GLY A 60 -1.27 -16.83 -19.41
C GLY A 60 -1.99 -16.13 -18.25
N ASN A 61 -2.82 -16.88 -17.52
CA ASN A 61 -3.65 -16.35 -16.43
C ASN A 61 -4.57 -15.17 -16.82
N ALA A 62 -4.90 -15.04 -18.11
CA ALA A 62 -5.93 -14.14 -18.61
C ALA A 62 -7.22 -14.90 -18.92
N ILE A 63 -8.33 -14.16 -19.01
CA ILE A 63 -9.66 -14.61 -19.40
C ILE A 63 -10.32 -13.55 -20.26
N CYS A 64 -11.17 -13.98 -21.18
CA CYS A 64 -12.03 -13.09 -21.91
C CYS A 64 -13.22 -12.67 -21.04
N LYS A 65 -13.35 -11.38 -20.72
CA LYS A 65 -14.37 -10.88 -19.80
C LYS A 65 -15.07 -9.64 -20.33
N GLU A 66 -16.37 -9.58 -20.12
CA GLU A 66 -17.18 -8.41 -20.45
C GLU A 66 -16.69 -7.17 -19.69
N VAL A 67 -16.53 -6.06 -20.41
CA VAL A 67 -16.19 -4.75 -19.86
C VAL A 67 -17.41 -3.85 -19.91
N LYS A 68 -17.86 -3.41 -18.73
CA LYS A 68 -18.83 -2.32 -18.64
C LYS A 68 -18.07 -1.02 -18.89
N GLU A 69 -17.99 -0.57 -20.13
CA GLU A 69 -17.50 0.77 -20.41
C GLU A 69 -18.45 1.80 -19.79
N SER A 70 -17.88 2.86 -19.20
CA SER A 70 -18.65 3.99 -18.70
C SER A 70 -19.33 4.67 -19.88
N ALA A 71 -20.63 4.94 -19.76
CA ALA A 71 -21.53 5.42 -20.80
C ALA A 71 -21.27 6.87 -21.28
N LEU A 72 -20.01 7.25 -21.49
CA LEU A 72 -19.62 8.59 -21.96
C LEU A 72 -19.39 8.67 -23.48
N PHE A 73 -19.45 7.55 -24.22
CA PHE A 73 -19.24 7.50 -25.67
C PHE A 73 -20.32 6.66 -26.37
N SER A 74 -21.59 7.03 -26.22
CA SER A 74 -22.75 6.30 -26.74
C SER A 74 -23.16 6.67 -28.18
N SER A 75 -22.23 7.10 -29.03
CA SER A 75 -22.59 7.72 -30.33
C SER A 75 -22.14 6.95 -31.58
N LEU A 76 -21.41 5.84 -31.45
CA LEU A 76 -20.96 5.06 -32.60
C LEU A 76 -21.47 3.63 -32.47
N LYS A 77 -22.31 3.23 -33.43
CA LYS A 77 -22.75 1.84 -33.63
C LYS A 77 -21.54 1.01 -34.05
N GLU A 78 -20.75 0.53 -33.08
CA GLU A 78 -19.74 -0.50 -33.32
C GLU A 78 -20.27 -1.86 -32.85
N GLU A 79 -19.96 -2.85 -33.68
CA GLU A 79 -20.38 -4.25 -33.63
C GLU A 79 -20.20 -4.89 -32.24
N GLU A 80 -21.02 -5.91 -31.93
CA GLU A 80 -21.12 -6.57 -30.62
C GLU A 80 -19.82 -7.13 -30.03
N ASN A 81 -18.69 -7.06 -30.75
CA ASN A 81 -17.40 -7.65 -30.40
C ASN A 81 -16.44 -6.72 -29.63
N THR A 82 -16.82 -5.48 -29.32
CA THR A 82 -16.00 -4.55 -28.51
C THR A 82 -16.23 -4.70 -27.00
N ARG A 83 -17.26 -5.47 -26.59
CA ARG A 83 -17.69 -5.61 -25.19
C ARG A 83 -16.86 -6.58 -24.37
N PHE A 84 -16.14 -7.52 -25.00
CA PHE A 84 -15.33 -8.51 -24.31
C PHE A 84 -13.86 -8.21 -24.55
N LYS A 85 -13.09 -8.08 -23.47
CA LYS A 85 -11.65 -7.79 -23.53
C LYS A 85 -10.86 -8.78 -22.69
N CYS A 86 -9.63 -9.09 -23.11
CA CYS A 86 -8.72 -9.90 -22.32
C CYS A 86 -8.37 -9.19 -21.01
N LYS A 87 -8.62 -9.87 -19.90
CA LYS A 87 -8.32 -9.40 -18.55
C LYS A 87 -7.65 -10.49 -17.73
N CYS A 88 -6.83 -10.09 -16.77
CA CYS A 88 -6.27 -11.06 -15.84
C CYS A 88 -7.37 -11.76 -15.03
N LYS A 89 -7.14 -13.06 -14.76
CA LYS A 89 -7.96 -13.89 -13.88
C LYS A 89 -8.08 -13.22 -12.50
N PRO A 90 -9.11 -13.59 -11.72
CA PRO A 90 -9.12 -13.28 -10.30
C PRO A 90 -7.77 -13.62 -9.67
N ASP A 91 -7.32 -12.78 -8.74
CA ASP A 91 -6.05 -12.91 -8.02
C ASP A 91 -4.79 -12.63 -8.84
N HIS A 92 -4.96 -12.11 -10.05
CA HIS A 92 -3.88 -11.58 -10.88
C HIS A 92 -4.12 -10.12 -11.24
N TYR A 93 -3.04 -9.41 -11.54
CA TYR A 93 -3.04 -8.05 -12.04
C TYR A 93 -2.23 -7.95 -13.33
N GLN A 94 -2.54 -6.92 -14.09
CA GLN A 94 -1.82 -6.64 -15.33
C GLN A 94 -0.43 -6.10 -15.02
N LEU A 95 0.59 -6.80 -15.51
CA LEU A 95 1.99 -6.37 -15.50
C LEU A 95 2.47 -6.36 -16.96
N GLY A 96 2.42 -5.17 -17.58
CA GLY A 96 2.62 -5.04 -19.02
C GLY A 96 1.55 -5.79 -19.82
N ASN A 97 1.99 -6.74 -20.66
CA ASN A 97 1.11 -7.63 -21.43
C ASN A 97 0.89 -8.99 -20.77
N THR A 98 1.33 -9.18 -19.51
CA THR A 98 1.19 -10.45 -18.79
C THR A 98 0.34 -10.28 -17.54
N CYS A 99 -0.09 -11.40 -16.96
CA CYS A 99 -0.81 -11.42 -15.69
C CYS A 99 0.06 -11.96 -14.57
N ALA A 100 0.46 -11.07 -13.67
CA ALA A 100 1.21 -11.40 -12.46
C ALA A 100 0.26 -11.67 -11.31
N LYS A 101 0.63 -12.57 -10.40
CA LYS A 101 -0.19 -12.92 -9.23
C LYS A 101 -0.06 -11.87 -8.14
N PHE A 102 -1.16 -11.52 -7.49
CA PHE A 102 -1.09 -10.71 -6.27
C PHE A 102 -0.39 -11.49 -5.15
N ALA A 103 0.40 -10.79 -4.35
CA ALA A 103 0.90 -11.31 -3.08
C ALA A 103 -0.26 -11.62 -2.13
N LYS A 104 -0.11 -12.68 -1.34
CA LYS A 104 -1.09 -13.11 -0.35
C LYS A 104 -0.73 -12.63 1.05
N GLY A 105 0.56 -12.54 1.35
CA GLY A 105 1.08 -12.12 2.65
C GLY A 105 2.26 -11.17 2.53
N LEU A 106 2.77 -10.74 3.67
CA LEU A 106 4.01 -9.97 3.72
C LEU A 106 5.19 -10.91 3.45
N ALA A 107 6.30 -10.35 3.00
CA ALA A 107 7.46 -11.11 2.48
C ALA A 107 7.21 -11.94 1.20
N ASP A 108 5.96 -12.08 0.73
CA ASP A 108 5.69 -12.63 -0.61
C ASP A 108 6.35 -11.78 -1.69
N LYS A 109 6.77 -12.46 -2.77
CA LYS A 109 7.37 -11.80 -3.93
C LYS A 109 6.38 -10.88 -4.63
N CYS A 110 6.88 -9.75 -5.10
CA CYS A 110 6.13 -8.78 -5.87
C CYS A 110 7.02 -8.19 -6.97
N GLU A 111 6.42 -7.86 -8.11
CA GLU A 111 7.13 -7.32 -9.27
C GLU A 111 7.12 -5.79 -9.28
N ASP A 112 5.98 -5.22 -8.91
CA ASP A 112 5.72 -3.78 -8.93
C ASP A 112 4.89 -3.31 -7.73
N ARG A 113 4.50 -2.03 -7.76
CA ARG A 113 3.71 -1.40 -6.69
C ARG A 113 2.31 -2.01 -6.52
N ILE A 114 1.75 -2.64 -7.56
CA ILE A 114 0.40 -3.19 -7.56
C ILE A 114 0.38 -4.59 -6.96
N GLY A 115 1.49 -5.34 -7.04
CA GLY A 115 1.60 -6.70 -6.51
C GLY A 115 1.15 -6.89 -5.06
N CYS A 116 1.32 -5.87 -4.20
CA CYS A 116 0.93 -5.90 -2.79
C CYS A 116 -0.41 -5.21 -2.50
N ALA A 117 -1.16 -4.76 -3.51
CA ALA A 117 -2.35 -3.92 -3.33
C ALA A 117 -3.47 -4.57 -2.50
N ARG A 118 -3.47 -5.89 -2.36
CA ARG A 118 -4.44 -6.64 -1.54
C ARG A 118 -4.08 -6.70 -0.06
N ILE A 119 -2.84 -6.35 0.30
CA ILE A 119 -2.37 -6.32 1.68
C ILE A 119 -2.42 -4.86 2.12
N HIS A 120 -3.41 -4.52 2.94
CA HIS A 120 -3.64 -3.15 3.38
C HIS A 120 -2.43 -2.57 4.13
N GLY A 121 -2.02 -1.35 3.77
CA GLY A 121 -0.90 -0.67 4.42
C GLY A 121 0.48 -1.20 3.99
N SER A 122 0.56 -1.99 2.92
CA SER A 122 1.82 -2.52 2.38
C SER A 122 2.22 -1.87 1.05
N ARG A 123 3.47 -2.10 0.65
CA ARG A 123 4.01 -1.80 -0.68
C ARG A 123 5.01 -2.86 -1.08
N CYS A 124 5.24 -2.99 -2.38
CA CYS A 124 6.37 -3.76 -2.88
C CYS A 124 7.66 -2.98 -2.65
N ASP A 125 8.60 -3.59 -1.94
CA ASP A 125 9.94 -3.03 -1.79
C ASP A 125 10.74 -3.22 -3.09
N LYS A 126 11.42 -2.15 -3.52
CA LYS A 126 12.14 -2.15 -4.80
C LYS A 126 13.40 -3.01 -4.77
N VAL A 127 13.99 -3.21 -3.60
CA VAL A 127 15.28 -3.89 -3.41
C VAL A 127 15.05 -5.36 -3.12
N SER A 128 14.24 -5.68 -2.11
CA SER A 128 13.97 -7.07 -1.73
C SER A 128 12.99 -7.76 -2.67
N LYS A 129 12.23 -7.00 -3.48
CA LYS A 129 11.15 -7.52 -4.33
C LYS A 129 10.10 -8.31 -3.54
N THR A 130 9.83 -7.85 -2.32
CA THR A 130 8.82 -8.45 -1.44
C THR A 130 7.87 -7.41 -0.87
N CYS A 131 6.67 -7.86 -0.47
CA CYS A 131 5.70 -6.99 0.18
C CYS A 131 6.13 -6.65 1.61
N GLN A 132 6.17 -5.36 1.92
CA GLN A 132 6.53 -4.82 3.22
C GLN A 132 5.55 -3.73 3.66
N CYS A 133 5.44 -3.51 4.96
CA CYS A 133 4.62 -2.42 5.47
C CYS A 133 5.15 -1.06 5.03
N LEU A 134 4.22 -0.13 4.74
CA LEU A 134 4.54 1.27 4.55
C LEU A 134 5.19 1.85 5.81
N GLU A 135 5.99 2.90 5.67
CA GLU A 135 6.76 3.48 6.79
C GLU A 135 5.90 3.89 8.00
N LYS A 136 4.67 4.35 7.75
CA LYS A 136 3.66 4.73 8.75
C LYS A 136 2.98 3.53 9.41
N TYR A 137 3.37 2.33 9.03
CA TYR A 137 2.84 1.06 9.51
C TYR A 137 3.99 0.21 10.05
N PHE A 138 3.65 -0.82 10.83
CA PHE A 138 4.57 -1.82 11.33
C PHE A 138 3.99 -3.21 11.10
N TYR A 139 4.88 -4.18 10.95
CA TYR A 139 4.52 -5.59 10.84
C TYR A 139 4.15 -6.15 12.20
N GLN A 140 3.10 -6.96 12.23
CA GLN A 140 2.74 -7.83 13.35
C GLN A 140 2.41 -9.22 12.80
N VAL A 141 2.20 -10.20 13.68
CA VAL A 141 1.71 -11.53 13.33
C VAL A 141 0.49 -11.47 12.38
N GLU A 142 0.36 -12.49 11.52
CA GLU A 142 -0.73 -12.69 10.54
C GLU A 142 -0.70 -11.84 9.25
N ASP A 143 0.47 -11.36 8.80
CA ASP A 143 0.60 -10.64 7.52
C ASP A 143 -0.19 -9.31 7.44
N VAL A 144 -0.50 -8.72 8.60
CA VAL A 144 -1.22 -7.45 8.69
C VAL A 144 -0.28 -6.31 9.06
N CYS A 145 -0.37 -5.21 8.31
CA CYS A 145 0.29 -3.96 8.64
C CYS A 145 -0.60 -3.10 9.55
N PHE A 146 -0.13 -2.81 10.75
CA PHE A 146 -0.81 -1.92 11.70
C PHE A 146 -0.24 -0.52 11.62
N LYS A 147 -1.11 0.49 11.75
CA LYS A 147 -0.71 1.89 11.70
C LYS A 147 0.07 2.24 12.97
N LYS A 148 1.23 2.87 12.81
CA LYS A 148 2.00 3.42 13.94
C LYS A 148 1.23 4.59 14.56
N ALA A 149 1.28 4.69 15.88
CA ALA A 149 0.75 5.82 16.63
C ALA A 149 1.44 7.12 16.21
N LYS A 150 0.68 8.22 16.25
CA LYS A 150 1.20 9.56 15.90
C LYS A 150 1.72 10.32 17.12
N GLY A 151 1.35 9.90 18.32
CA GLY A 151 1.65 10.57 19.58
C GLY A 151 1.16 9.75 20.77
N LEU A 152 1.50 10.20 21.97
CA LEU A 152 1.06 9.57 23.22
C LEU A 152 -0.47 9.59 23.33
N GLY A 153 -1.03 8.59 24.01
CA GLY A 153 -2.47 8.37 24.13
C GLY A 153 -3.15 7.77 22.88
N ASN A 154 -2.45 7.69 21.75
CA ASN A 154 -2.99 7.00 20.57
C ASN A 154 -2.96 5.49 20.75
N GLN A 155 -3.89 4.82 20.08
CA GLN A 155 -4.00 3.37 20.10
C GLN A 155 -2.74 2.69 19.54
N CYS A 156 -2.34 1.60 20.20
CA CYS A 156 -1.29 0.69 19.80
C CYS A 156 -1.71 -0.75 20.09
N LYS A 157 -1.04 -1.71 19.46
CA LYS A 157 -1.22 -3.14 19.78
C LYS A 157 -0.05 -3.73 20.57
N ASN A 158 1.14 -3.15 20.39
CA ASN A 158 2.39 -3.49 21.05
C ASN A 158 3.34 -2.30 20.87
N ASP A 159 4.55 -2.42 21.42
CA ASP A 159 5.55 -1.34 21.42
C ASP A 159 5.96 -0.88 20.02
N ASN A 160 5.88 -1.77 19.01
CA ASN A 160 6.15 -1.41 17.62
C ASN A 160 5.16 -0.35 17.08
N GLY A 161 3.97 -0.25 17.68
CA GLY A 161 3.01 0.80 17.42
C GLY A 161 3.48 2.17 17.89
N CYS A 162 4.31 2.26 18.92
CA CYS A 162 4.75 3.50 19.55
C CYS A 162 6.13 3.97 19.08
N THR A 163 6.79 3.30 18.14
CA THR A 163 8.20 3.55 17.76
C THR A 163 8.47 4.93 17.16
N LYS A 164 7.44 5.69 16.76
CA LYS A 164 7.61 7.09 16.33
C LYS A 164 7.69 8.08 17.50
N ILE A 165 7.48 7.61 18.72
CA ILE A 165 7.52 8.39 19.94
C ILE A 165 8.71 7.84 20.74
N GLU A 166 9.70 8.68 20.95
CA GLU A 166 10.89 8.29 21.70
C GLU A 166 10.53 7.97 23.16
N ASN A 167 11.13 6.92 23.71
CA ASN A 167 10.90 6.48 25.09
C ASN A 167 9.43 6.18 25.43
N ALA A 168 8.63 5.78 24.44
CA ALA A 168 7.27 5.30 24.64
C ALA A 168 7.16 3.77 24.54
N GLU A 169 6.17 3.22 25.22
CA GLU A 169 5.75 1.82 25.16
C GLU A 169 4.23 1.72 25.00
N CYS A 170 3.76 0.55 24.60
CA CYS A 170 2.34 0.28 24.47
C CYS A 170 1.81 -0.34 25.76
N LEU A 171 1.10 0.46 26.55
CA LEU A 171 0.46 0.03 27.78
C LEU A 171 -1.06 0.21 27.64
N ASP A 172 -1.83 -0.82 28.00
CA ASP A 172 -3.29 -0.82 27.88
C ASP A 172 -3.80 -0.36 26.50
N TYR A 173 -3.19 -0.89 25.44
CA TYR A 173 -3.51 -0.58 24.04
C TYR A 173 -3.36 0.90 23.65
N THR A 174 -2.61 1.69 24.43
CA THR A 174 -2.32 3.09 24.14
C THR A 174 -0.84 3.39 24.35
N CYS A 175 -0.30 4.37 23.61
CA CYS A 175 1.11 4.72 23.77
C CYS A 175 1.31 5.59 25.01
N HIS A 176 2.16 5.13 25.92
CA HIS A 176 2.55 5.82 27.15
C HIS A 176 4.06 6.01 27.18
N CYS A 177 4.54 6.91 28.02
CA CYS A 177 5.96 6.97 28.30
C CYS A 177 6.39 5.72 29.07
N LYS A 178 7.57 5.20 28.74
CA LYS A 178 8.19 4.07 29.43
C LYS A 178 8.34 4.34 30.91
N GLU A 179 8.48 3.27 31.68
CA GLU A 179 8.91 3.39 33.07
C GLU A 179 10.14 4.31 33.18
N LYS A 180 10.10 5.22 34.16
CA LYS A 180 11.09 6.27 34.40
C LYS A 180 11.08 7.44 33.39
N PHE A 181 10.04 7.56 32.58
CA PHE A 181 9.79 8.74 31.75
C PHE A 181 8.41 9.34 32.05
N TYR A 182 8.26 10.65 31.89
CA TYR A 182 6.99 11.35 32.04
C TYR A 182 6.60 12.09 30.76
N ASN A 183 5.29 12.18 30.53
CA ASN A 183 4.72 12.88 29.39
C ASN A 183 4.63 14.39 29.67
N TRP A 184 5.32 15.19 28.86
CA TRP A 184 5.13 16.63 28.79
C TRP A 184 4.89 17.07 27.35
N LYS A 185 3.69 17.60 27.10
CA LYS A 185 3.24 18.07 25.78
C LYS A 185 3.45 17.03 24.66
N GLY A 186 3.28 15.74 24.97
CA GLY A 186 3.41 14.65 23.99
C GLY A 186 4.83 14.12 23.82
N VAL A 187 5.79 14.55 24.63
CA VAL A 187 7.19 14.09 24.63
C VAL A 187 7.51 13.40 25.95
N CYS A 188 8.24 12.28 25.89
CA CYS A 188 8.64 11.50 27.04
C CYS A 188 10.03 11.91 27.53
N TYR A 189 10.09 12.48 28.73
CA TYR A 189 11.33 12.96 29.35
C TYR A 189 11.70 12.09 30.54
N LYS A 190 12.99 11.84 30.75
CA LYS A 190 13.49 10.97 31.84
C LYS A 190 13.32 11.65 33.21
N TYR A 191 12.96 10.90 34.25
CA TYR A 191 13.03 11.42 35.63
C TYR A 191 14.47 11.67 36.06
N ALA A 192 14.67 12.72 36.87
CA ALA A 192 16.00 13.13 37.30
C ALA A 192 16.60 12.22 38.39
N ASP A 193 15.76 11.62 39.24
CA ASP A 193 16.23 11.00 40.49
C ASP A 193 15.62 9.62 40.80
N GLY A 194 14.86 9.02 39.87
CA GLY A 194 14.20 7.72 40.11
C GLY A 194 13.07 7.75 41.15
N ASN A 195 12.78 8.90 41.77
CA ASN A 195 11.70 9.11 42.74
C ASN A 195 10.46 9.75 42.10
N GLY A 196 10.37 9.75 40.77
CA GLY A 196 9.26 10.36 40.04
C GLY A 196 9.31 11.89 39.95
N LYS A 197 10.44 12.52 40.31
CA LYS A 197 10.63 13.97 40.13
C LYS A 197 11.43 14.28 38.87
N VAL A 198 10.98 15.28 38.12
CA VAL A 198 11.76 15.83 37.01
C VAL A 198 12.11 17.25 37.33
N THR A 199 13.41 17.53 37.36
CA THR A 199 13.93 18.88 37.41
C THR A 199 14.39 19.27 36.01
N LEU A 200 13.61 20.09 35.33
CA LEU A 200 13.98 20.68 34.05
C LEU A 200 14.62 22.06 34.29
N LYS A 201 15.61 22.42 33.47
CA LYS A 201 16.00 23.83 33.37
C LYS A 201 14.85 24.60 32.73
N CYS A 202 14.57 25.79 33.22
CA CYS A 202 13.58 26.68 32.64
C CYS A 202 14.13 28.11 32.61
N ARG A 203 13.49 28.97 31.83
CA ARG A 203 13.75 30.41 31.83
C ARG A 203 12.46 31.20 31.93
N ALA A 204 12.45 32.24 32.75
CA ALA A 204 11.31 33.11 32.96
C ALA A 204 11.77 34.58 32.94
N GLN A 205 10.87 35.50 32.58
CA GLN A 205 11.19 36.92 32.59
C GLN A 205 10.91 37.51 33.98
N HIS A 206 11.91 38.15 34.58
CA HIS A 206 11.79 38.86 35.85
C HIS A 206 12.48 40.22 35.76
N ASN A 207 11.75 41.28 36.11
CA ASN A 207 12.24 42.67 36.08
C ASN A 207 12.94 43.04 34.76
N GLY A 208 12.35 42.61 33.63
CA GLY A 208 12.86 42.90 32.29
C GLY A 208 14.01 42.00 31.82
N SER A 209 14.56 41.14 32.67
CA SER A 209 15.67 40.23 32.34
C SER A 209 15.22 38.77 32.30
N LEU A 210 15.88 37.97 31.47
CA LEU A 210 15.65 36.53 31.38
C LEU A 210 16.44 35.82 32.48
N GLN A 211 15.74 35.12 33.38
CA GLN A 211 16.35 34.37 34.49
C GLN A 211 16.27 32.87 34.22
N LEU A 212 17.31 32.14 34.59
CA LEU A 212 17.35 30.68 34.53
C LEU A 212 16.89 30.11 35.87
N GLY A 213 15.99 29.13 35.80
CA GLY A 213 15.45 28.45 36.97
C GLY A 213 15.36 26.95 36.77
N ARG A 214 14.70 26.32 37.74
CA ARG A 214 14.36 24.91 37.75
C ARG A 214 12.85 24.75 37.82
N HIS A 215 12.33 23.90 36.97
CA HIS A 215 10.94 23.48 36.97
C HIS A 215 10.88 22.06 37.50
N GLU A 216 10.19 21.85 38.62
CA GLU A 216 10.07 20.55 39.28
C GLU A 216 8.67 19.95 39.09
N PHE A 217 8.58 18.88 38.31
CA PHE A 217 7.32 18.17 38.05
C PHE A 217 7.23 16.90 38.91
N PRO A 218 6.05 16.50 39.43
CA PRO A 218 4.72 17.14 39.32
C PRO A 218 4.42 18.18 40.42
N LEU A 219 5.36 18.46 41.31
CA LEU A 219 5.11 19.22 42.53
C LEU A 219 4.82 20.71 42.28
N TYR A 220 5.47 21.31 41.29
CA TYR A 220 5.38 22.74 41.03
C TYR A 220 5.22 23.02 39.54
N ASN A 221 4.04 23.50 39.15
CA ASN A 221 3.76 23.89 37.77
C ASN A 221 4.37 25.27 37.40
N LYS A 222 5.50 25.61 38.04
CA LYS A 222 6.19 26.91 37.96
C LYS A 222 7.67 26.73 37.63
N CYS A 223 8.26 27.73 37.01
CA CYS A 223 9.71 27.87 36.95
C CYS A 223 10.19 28.60 38.21
N ASN A 224 10.97 27.91 39.03
CA ASN A 224 11.48 28.43 40.29
C ASN A 224 12.94 28.85 40.13
N PHE A 225 13.30 30.05 40.55
CA PHE A 225 14.70 30.43 40.72
C PHE A 225 14.92 31.17 42.03
N ASP A 226 16.15 31.12 42.52
CA ASP A 226 16.56 31.77 43.76
C ASP A 226 16.93 33.23 43.44
N HIS A 227 16.29 34.18 44.12
CA HIS A 227 16.59 35.60 44.05
C HIS A 227 16.65 36.16 45.46
N ASP A 228 17.83 36.64 45.87
CA ASP A 228 18.08 37.21 47.19
C ASP A 228 17.68 36.29 48.37
N GLY A 229 17.79 34.97 48.19
CA GLY A 229 17.45 33.97 49.21
C GLY A 229 15.98 33.58 49.26
N GLU A 230 15.15 34.12 48.36
CA GLU A 230 13.75 33.72 48.17
C GLU A 230 13.56 32.93 46.87
N VAL A 231 12.72 31.90 46.92
CA VAL A 231 12.34 31.12 45.74
C VAL A 231 11.15 31.80 45.05
N LEU A 232 11.41 32.39 43.89
CA LEU A 232 10.37 33.01 43.07
C LEU A 232 9.87 32.02 42.02
N GLY A 233 8.54 31.83 41.96
CA GLY A 233 7.89 30.90 41.03
C GLY A 233 7.07 31.60 39.96
N TYR A 234 7.35 31.33 38.69
CA TYR A 234 6.69 31.93 37.53
C TYR A 234 5.83 30.92 36.79
N ASP A 235 4.60 31.32 36.46
CA ASP A 235 3.67 30.51 35.66
C ASP A 235 3.91 30.65 34.14
N SER A 236 4.52 31.76 33.71
CA SER A 236 4.94 31.98 32.32
C SER A 236 6.46 31.78 32.20
N PHE A 237 6.85 30.67 31.59
CA PHE A 237 8.24 30.28 31.43
C PHE A 237 8.43 29.39 30.19
N GLU A 238 9.67 29.27 29.75
CA GLU A 238 10.08 28.31 28.73
C GLU A 238 10.96 27.23 29.36
N VAL A 239 10.66 25.97 29.08
CA VAL A 239 11.51 24.85 29.47
C VAL A 239 12.69 24.77 28.51
N LEU A 240 13.90 24.75 29.07
CA LEU A 240 15.13 24.53 28.33
C LEU A 240 15.38 23.03 28.23
N VAL A 241 15.03 22.47 27.08
CA VAL A 241 15.30 21.07 26.77
C VAL A 241 16.73 20.97 26.25
N ASP A 242 17.62 20.41 27.07
CA ASP A 242 18.92 19.95 26.58
C ASP A 242 18.65 18.71 25.72
N ASN A 243 18.68 18.87 24.39
CA ASN A 243 18.57 17.77 23.41
C ASN A 243 19.88 16.94 23.32
N SER A 244 20.78 17.10 24.28
CA SER A 244 22.06 16.40 24.36
C SER A 244 21.87 15.05 25.04
N LEU A 245 21.43 14.07 24.23
CA LEU A 245 21.66 12.64 24.44
C LEU A 245 22.98 12.24 23.77
#